data_AF-X0VFR3-F1
#
_entry.id   AF-X0VFR3-F1
#
_cell.length_a   1.000
_cell.length_b   1.000
_cell.length_c   1.000
_cell.angle_alpha   90.00
_cell.angle_beta   90.00
_cell.angle_gamma   90.00
#
_symmetry.space_group_name_H-M   'P 1'
#
loop_
_entity.id
_entity.type
_entity.pdbx_description
1 polymer ?
#
loop_
_entity_poly.entity_id
_entity_poly.type
_entity_poly.pdbx_seq_one_letter_code
_entity_poly.pdbx_strand_id
1 'polypeptide(L)'
;FESIASLRDKGANPIQYPGIAVSELQAEAYPDIRPMVLERSAEETFDLVHEAVTRLDWKIVTNRKPAGSGQGLIEAVSKTLVMGFADDIVIRVAAGVGEARIDVRSASRYGEHDFGANARRIRRLFTEVKAGLEKGERLALDAALAKRAKEARDEAKRLRKLRAKAKKKEEARLAVLREKAKAEELKRLSELQREDLRIEQGLGLLGIPGEPVQRAPRRARAWNQGADKFWQQFGE
;
A
#
# COMPACT_ATOMS: atom_id res chain seq x y z
N PHE A 1 -31.73 -25.10 -5.19
CA PHE A 1 -33.07 -24.51 -5.26
C PHE A 1 -33.81 -25.00 -4.03
N GLU A 2 -33.91 -24.14 -3.02
CA GLU A 2 -34.61 -24.38 -1.75
C GLU A 2 -35.89 -23.56 -1.75
N SER A 3 -35.81 -22.25 -1.54
CA SER A 3 -36.96 -21.35 -1.41
C SER A 3 -37.50 -20.93 -2.77
N ILE A 4 -36.63 -20.73 -3.77
CA ILE A 4 -37.07 -20.31 -5.11
C ILE A 4 -37.89 -21.40 -5.84
N ALA A 5 -37.76 -22.66 -5.40
CA ALA A 5 -38.48 -23.79 -5.95
C ALA A 5 -40.00 -23.67 -5.76
N SER A 6 -40.45 -23.15 -4.61
CA SER A 6 -41.88 -22.95 -4.32
C SER A 6 -42.49 -21.76 -5.06
N LEU A 7 -41.66 -20.88 -5.63
CA LEU A 7 -42.08 -19.71 -6.40
C LEU A 7 -42.28 -19.99 -7.90
N ARG A 8 -42.16 -21.26 -8.33
CA ARG A 8 -42.36 -21.66 -9.73
C ARG A 8 -43.83 -21.96 -10.00
N ASP A 9 -44.31 -21.53 -11.17
CA ASP A 9 -45.61 -21.92 -11.68
C ASP A 9 -45.64 -23.40 -12.11
N LYS A 10 -46.83 -24.00 -12.15
CA LYS A 10 -47.01 -25.40 -12.56
C LYS A 10 -46.57 -25.69 -14.01
N GLY A 11 -46.59 -24.68 -14.88
CA GLY A 11 -46.14 -24.79 -16.27
C GLY A 11 -44.64 -24.56 -16.46
N ALA A 12 -43.88 -24.36 -15.38
CA ALA A 12 -42.44 -24.15 -15.48
C ALA A 12 -41.68 -25.47 -15.67
N ASN A 13 -40.50 -25.38 -16.28
CA ASN A 13 -39.57 -26.49 -16.44
C ASN A 13 -39.25 -27.16 -15.09
N PRO A 14 -38.98 -28.48 -15.09
CA PRO A 14 -38.67 -29.22 -13.87
C PRO A 14 -37.42 -28.69 -13.17
N ILE A 15 -37.45 -28.71 -11.84
CA ILE A 15 -36.32 -28.28 -10.98
C ILE A 15 -35.30 -29.41 -10.82
N GLN A 16 -35.73 -30.67 -10.93
CA GLN A 16 -34.89 -31.84 -10.76
C GLN A 16 -33.68 -31.75 -11.69
N TYR A 17 -32.49 -32.07 -11.16
CA TYR A 17 -31.31 -32.11 -12.00
C TYR A 17 -31.40 -33.32 -12.94
N PRO A 18 -31.22 -33.17 -14.27
CA PRO A 18 -31.45 -34.23 -15.24
C PRO A 18 -30.41 -35.38 -15.19
N GLY A 19 -29.37 -35.27 -14.37
CA GLY A 19 -28.44 -36.38 -14.08
C GLY A 19 -27.09 -36.27 -14.79
N ILE A 20 -26.29 -37.34 -14.67
CA ILE A 20 -24.86 -37.37 -15.05
C ILE A 20 -24.66 -37.20 -16.56
N ALA A 21 -25.47 -37.85 -17.39
CA ALA A 21 -25.33 -37.76 -18.86
C ALA A 21 -25.44 -36.31 -19.36
N VAL A 22 -26.32 -35.50 -18.77
CA VAL A 22 -26.43 -34.07 -19.10
C VAL A 22 -25.27 -33.27 -18.52
N SER A 23 -24.75 -33.66 -17.36
CA SER A 23 -23.56 -33.04 -16.77
C SER A 23 -22.34 -33.15 -17.67
N GLU A 24 -22.12 -34.32 -18.27
CA GLU A 24 -20.97 -34.58 -19.14
C GLU A 24 -21.06 -33.75 -20.42
N LEU A 25 -22.23 -33.72 -21.06
CA LEU A 25 -22.49 -32.87 -22.22
C LEU A 25 -22.33 -31.38 -21.90
N GLN A 26 -22.75 -30.94 -20.70
CA GLN A 26 -22.55 -29.56 -20.26
C GLN A 26 -21.07 -29.23 -20.06
N ALA A 27 -20.29 -30.16 -19.48
CA ALA A 27 -18.86 -29.98 -19.26
C ALA A 27 -18.09 -29.93 -20.58
N GLU A 28 -18.51 -30.70 -21.59
CA GLU A 28 -17.94 -30.67 -22.94
C GLU A 28 -18.31 -29.39 -23.69
N ALA A 29 -19.59 -28.97 -23.64
CA ALA A 29 -20.07 -27.78 -24.36
C ALA A 29 -19.65 -26.46 -23.70
N TYR A 30 -19.48 -26.44 -22.38
CA TYR A 30 -19.13 -25.25 -21.59
C TYR A 30 -17.95 -25.51 -20.64
N PRO A 31 -16.75 -25.81 -21.18
CA PRO A 31 -15.60 -26.22 -20.38
C PRO A 31 -15.08 -25.12 -19.44
N ASP A 32 -15.40 -23.85 -19.74
CA ASP A 32 -15.06 -22.67 -18.96
C ASP A 32 -15.98 -22.46 -17.74
N ILE A 33 -17.18 -23.06 -17.74
CA ILE A 33 -18.14 -22.92 -16.65
C ILE A 33 -17.81 -23.94 -15.57
N ARG A 34 -16.94 -23.52 -14.66
CA ARG A 34 -16.52 -24.28 -13.49
C ARG A 34 -16.77 -23.46 -12.22
N PRO A 35 -16.77 -24.10 -11.05
CA PRO A 35 -16.76 -23.39 -9.78
C PRO A 35 -15.63 -22.35 -9.76
N MET A 36 -15.93 -21.14 -9.28
CA MET A 36 -14.92 -20.10 -9.09
C MET A 36 -14.35 -20.24 -7.69
N VAL A 37 -13.03 -20.21 -7.57
CA VAL A 37 -12.33 -20.27 -6.27
C VAL A 37 -11.60 -18.95 -6.06
N LEU A 38 -11.76 -18.36 -4.87
CA LEU A 38 -11.11 -17.11 -4.48
C LEU A 38 -10.29 -17.32 -3.21
N GLU A 39 -9.09 -16.76 -3.15
CA GLU A 39 -8.20 -16.76 -1.97
C GLU A 39 -8.66 -15.72 -0.93
N ARG A 40 -9.90 -15.85 -0.48
CA ARG A 40 -10.57 -14.99 0.48
C ARG A 40 -11.42 -15.83 1.42
N SER A 41 -11.82 -15.25 2.55
CA SER A 41 -12.76 -15.92 3.45
C SER A 41 -14.12 -16.15 2.76
N ALA A 42 -14.87 -17.14 3.25
CA ALA A 42 -16.22 -17.39 2.75
C ALA A 42 -17.15 -16.18 2.94
N GLU A 43 -16.98 -15.44 4.04
CA GLU A 43 -17.77 -14.24 4.34
C GLU A 43 -17.50 -13.11 3.35
N GLU A 44 -16.24 -12.77 3.10
CA GLU A 44 -15.85 -11.75 2.12
C GLU A 44 -16.28 -12.15 0.71
N THR A 45 -16.08 -13.42 0.36
CA THR A 45 -16.49 -13.97 -0.94
C THR A 45 -18.00 -13.90 -1.11
N PHE A 46 -18.76 -14.20 -0.06
CA PHE A 46 -20.21 -14.10 -0.07
C PHE A 46 -20.66 -12.65 -0.30
N ASP A 47 -20.04 -11.68 0.38
CA ASP A 47 -20.37 -10.27 0.21
C ASP A 47 -20.05 -9.78 -1.21
N LEU A 48 -18.93 -10.20 -1.82
CA LEU A 48 -18.60 -9.93 -3.22
C LEU A 48 -19.65 -10.48 -4.19
N VAL A 49 -20.10 -11.72 -3.95
CA VAL A 49 -21.16 -12.36 -4.74
C VAL A 49 -22.49 -11.62 -4.57
N HIS A 50 -22.85 -11.26 -3.34
CA HIS A 50 -24.07 -10.51 -3.05
C HIS A 50 -24.10 -9.15 -3.76
N GLU A 51 -22.99 -8.41 -3.72
CA GLU A 51 -22.86 -7.16 -4.46
C GLU A 51 -22.95 -7.37 -5.97
N ALA A 52 -22.32 -8.42 -6.50
CA ALA A 52 -22.39 -8.75 -7.93
C ALA A 52 -23.84 -9.04 -8.36
N VAL A 53 -24.59 -9.80 -7.58
CA VAL A 53 -26.02 -10.09 -7.83
C VAL A 53 -26.86 -8.80 -7.78
N THR A 54 -26.54 -7.89 -6.87
CA THR A 54 -27.22 -6.59 -6.76
C THR A 54 -26.90 -5.68 -7.95
N ARG A 55 -25.64 -5.64 -8.40
CA ARG A 55 -25.24 -4.87 -9.61
C ARG A 55 -25.91 -5.37 -10.88
N LEU A 56 -26.18 -6.68 -10.95
CA LEU A 56 -26.89 -7.31 -12.06
C LEU A 56 -28.42 -7.10 -12.01
N ASP A 57 -28.92 -6.41 -10.98
CA ASP A 57 -30.34 -6.15 -10.75
C ASP A 57 -31.18 -7.44 -10.70
N TRP A 58 -30.62 -8.50 -10.12
CA TRP A 58 -31.35 -9.75 -9.92
C TRP A 58 -32.16 -9.68 -8.62
N LYS A 59 -33.41 -10.14 -8.69
CA LYS A 59 -34.30 -10.14 -7.52
C LYS A 59 -33.89 -11.26 -6.57
N ILE A 60 -33.27 -10.90 -5.45
CA ILE A 60 -32.88 -11.84 -4.41
C ILE A 60 -34.13 -12.36 -3.67
N VAL A 61 -34.24 -13.67 -3.56
CA VAL A 61 -35.30 -14.39 -2.82
C VAL A 61 -34.77 -14.87 -1.48
N THR A 62 -33.56 -15.45 -1.50
CA THR A 62 -32.89 -15.98 -0.30
C THR A 62 -31.49 -15.39 -0.24
N ASN A 63 -31.09 -14.93 0.94
CA ASN A 63 -29.76 -14.39 1.20
C ASN A 63 -29.29 -14.89 2.57
N ARG A 64 -28.57 -16.02 2.58
CA ARG A 64 -28.08 -16.67 3.79
C ARG A 64 -26.56 -16.61 3.80
N LYS A 65 -26.00 -15.80 4.70
CA LYS A 65 -24.55 -15.71 4.88
C LYS A 65 -23.97 -17.05 5.36
N PRO A 66 -22.72 -17.39 4.97
CA PRO A 66 -22.01 -18.50 5.59
C PRO A 66 -21.82 -18.22 7.09
N ALA A 67 -21.93 -19.25 7.91
CA ALA A 67 -21.75 -19.15 9.36
C ALA A 67 -21.06 -20.41 9.88
N GLY A 68 -19.93 -20.25 10.59
CA GLY A 68 -19.13 -21.37 11.06
C GLY A 68 -18.68 -22.27 9.90
N SER A 69 -19.02 -23.56 9.96
CA SER A 69 -18.78 -24.53 8.89
C SER A 69 -19.88 -24.58 7.82
N GLY A 70 -20.91 -23.74 7.93
CA GLY A 70 -22.04 -23.69 7.01
C GLY A 70 -21.72 -22.98 5.70
N GLN A 71 -22.37 -23.40 4.62
CA GLN A 71 -22.27 -22.75 3.31
C GLN A 71 -23.20 -21.54 3.23
N GLY A 72 -22.74 -20.48 2.56
CA GLY A 72 -23.58 -19.37 2.14
C GLY A 72 -24.49 -19.79 0.97
N LEU A 73 -25.69 -19.25 0.93
CA LEU A 73 -26.69 -19.50 -0.11
C LEU A 73 -27.35 -18.19 -0.54
N ILE A 74 -27.28 -17.89 -1.84
CA ILE A 74 -28.06 -16.84 -2.49
C ILE A 74 -28.95 -17.47 -3.54
N GLU A 75 -30.24 -17.21 -3.47
CA GLU A 75 -31.19 -17.56 -4.52
C GLU A 75 -31.78 -16.29 -5.10
N ALA A 76 -31.74 -16.16 -6.43
CA ALA A 76 -32.19 -14.97 -7.12
C ALA A 76 -32.93 -15.31 -8.41
N VAL A 77 -33.83 -14.40 -8.80
CA VAL A 77 -34.54 -14.44 -10.08
C VAL A 77 -33.92 -13.40 -11.01
N SER A 78 -33.46 -13.84 -12.18
CA SER A 78 -33.05 -12.97 -13.28
C SER A 78 -34.21 -12.82 -14.25
N LYS A 79 -34.49 -11.58 -14.68
CA LYS A 79 -35.46 -11.31 -15.73
C LYS A 79 -34.76 -11.05 -17.05
N THR A 80 -35.23 -11.64 -18.14
CA THR A 80 -34.78 -11.28 -19.48
C THR A 80 -35.32 -9.91 -19.87
N LEU A 81 -34.48 -9.06 -20.47
CA LEU A 81 -34.81 -7.66 -20.77
C LEU A 81 -35.95 -7.50 -21.79
N VAL A 82 -36.01 -8.37 -22.79
CA VAL A 82 -36.93 -8.22 -23.93
C VAL A 82 -38.29 -8.86 -23.66
N MET A 83 -38.30 -10.08 -23.10
CA MET A 83 -39.52 -10.88 -22.92
C MET A 83 -39.95 -10.99 -21.45
N GLY A 84 -39.13 -10.51 -20.50
CA GLY A 84 -39.47 -10.55 -19.08
C GLY A 84 -39.46 -11.94 -18.44
N PHE A 85 -39.03 -12.99 -19.16
CA PHE A 85 -38.96 -14.34 -18.62
C PHE A 85 -38.11 -14.39 -17.36
N ALA A 86 -38.68 -14.97 -16.31
CA ALA A 86 -38.03 -15.20 -15.04
C ALA A 86 -37.23 -16.50 -15.10
N ASP A 87 -35.94 -16.42 -14.79
CA ASP A 87 -35.04 -17.56 -14.68
C ASP A 87 -34.44 -17.60 -13.28
N ASP A 88 -34.22 -18.81 -12.77
CA ASP A 88 -33.77 -19.02 -11.39
C ASP A 88 -32.27 -19.28 -11.32
N ILE A 89 -31.65 -18.71 -10.31
CA ILE A 89 -30.22 -18.86 -10.04
C ILE A 89 -30.06 -19.19 -8.57
N VAL A 90 -29.23 -20.18 -8.31
CA VAL A 90 -28.74 -20.49 -6.98
C VAL A 90 -27.22 -20.39 -6.98
N ILE A 91 -26.70 -19.68 -6.01
CA ILE A 91 -25.27 -19.49 -5.79
C ILE A 91 -24.97 -20.00 -4.38
N ARG A 92 -24.02 -20.93 -4.30
CA ARG A 92 -23.50 -21.44 -3.03
C ARG A 92 -22.07 -20.97 -2.85
N VAL A 93 -21.76 -20.55 -1.64
CA VAL A 93 -20.40 -20.16 -1.25
C VAL A 93 -19.96 -21.08 -0.12
N ALA A 94 -18.99 -21.94 -0.39
CA ALA A 94 -18.45 -22.88 0.58
C ALA A 94 -17.06 -22.45 1.04
N ALA A 95 -16.81 -22.53 2.34
CA ALA A 95 -15.49 -22.31 2.90
C ALA A 95 -14.56 -23.49 2.54
N GLY A 96 -13.34 -23.17 2.10
CA GLY A 96 -12.22 -24.08 1.94
C GLY A 96 -11.08 -23.73 2.91
N VAL A 97 -9.89 -24.28 2.67
CA VAL A 97 -8.70 -24.00 3.49
C VAL A 97 -8.01 -22.74 2.95
N GLY A 98 -8.29 -21.58 3.57
CA GLY A 98 -7.72 -20.30 3.14
C GLY A 98 -8.34 -19.72 1.86
N GLU A 99 -9.35 -20.39 1.32
CA GLU A 99 -10.06 -20.01 0.10
C GLU A 99 -11.57 -20.23 0.27
N ALA A 100 -12.35 -19.70 -0.66
CA ALA A 100 -13.77 -19.95 -0.77
C ALA A 100 -14.14 -20.35 -2.20
N ARG A 101 -15.04 -21.32 -2.31
CA ARG A 101 -15.54 -21.84 -3.59
C ARG A 101 -16.97 -21.36 -3.83
N ILE A 102 -17.20 -20.84 -5.03
CA ILE A 102 -18.49 -20.35 -5.52
C ILE A 102 -19.01 -21.37 -6.55
N ASP A 103 -20.09 -22.06 -6.20
CA ASP A 103 -20.83 -22.95 -7.08
C ASP A 103 -22.13 -22.28 -7.54
N VAL A 104 -22.37 -22.25 -8.85
CA VAL A 104 -23.55 -21.58 -9.43
C VAL A 104 -24.35 -22.56 -10.26
N ARG A 105 -25.67 -22.53 -10.11
CA ARG A 105 -26.59 -23.21 -11.01
C ARG A 105 -27.66 -22.22 -11.48
N SER A 106 -27.83 -22.13 -12.80
CA SER A 106 -28.87 -21.35 -13.47
C SER A 106 -29.85 -22.32 -14.14
N ALA A 107 -31.15 -22.08 -14.01
CA ALA A 107 -32.18 -22.89 -14.65
C ALA A 107 -33.32 -22.01 -15.17
N SER A 108 -33.61 -22.15 -16.46
CA SER A 108 -34.72 -21.42 -17.08
C SER A 108 -36.07 -21.96 -16.65
N ARG A 109 -37.04 -21.09 -16.40
CA ARG A 109 -38.42 -21.52 -16.05
C ARG A 109 -39.25 -21.88 -17.27
N TYR A 110 -39.00 -21.26 -18.40
CA TYR A 110 -39.78 -21.45 -19.63
C TYR A 110 -38.87 -21.68 -20.83
N GLY A 111 -39.39 -22.36 -21.84
CA GLY A 111 -38.69 -22.71 -23.07
C GLY A 111 -38.00 -24.08 -22.98
N GLU A 112 -38.00 -24.81 -24.10
CA GLU A 112 -37.37 -26.13 -24.22
C GLU A 112 -35.84 -26.03 -24.32
N HIS A 113 -35.35 -24.93 -24.90
CA HIS A 113 -33.93 -24.67 -25.12
C HIS A 113 -33.52 -23.34 -24.49
N ASP A 114 -32.39 -23.34 -23.79
CA ASP A 114 -31.85 -22.12 -23.18
C ASP A 114 -30.93 -21.32 -24.12
N PHE A 115 -30.54 -21.88 -25.28
CA PHE A 115 -29.60 -21.31 -26.24
C PHE A 115 -28.36 -20.66 -25.57
N GLY A 116 -27.87 -21.28 -24.49
CA GLY A 116 -26.72 -20.80 -23.71
C GLY A 116 -27.02 -19.56 -22.83
N ALA A 117 -28.28 -19.18 -22.61
CA ALA A 117 -28.65 -18.07 -21.74
C ALA A 117 -28.19 -18.31 -20.30
N ASN A 118 -28.33 -19.54 -19.80
CA ASN A 118 -27.86 -19.94 -18.47
C ASN A 118 -26.34 -19.81 -18.36
N ALA A 119 -25.61 -20.29 -19.37
CA ALA A 119 -24.17 -20.15 -19.44
C ALA A 119 -23.72 -18.67 -19.45
N ARG A 120 -24.33 -17.84 -20.31
CA ARG A 120 -24.07 -16.38 -20.36
C ARG A 120 -24.34 -15.70 -19.02
N ARG A 121 -25.38 -16.14 -18.30
CA ARG A 121 -25.74 -15.57 -17.01
C ARG A 121 -24.71 -15.87 -15.93
N ILE A 122 -24.21 -17.11 -15.87
CA ILE A 122 -23.14 -17.50 -14.95
C ILE A 122 -21.86 -16.71 -15.26
N ARG A 123 -21.50 -16.57 -16.54
CA ARG A 123 -20.34 -15.77 -16.95
C ARG A 123 -20.45 -14.31 -16.50
N ARG A 124 -21.63 -13.68 -16.66
CA ARG A 124 -21.86 -12.30 -16.20
C ARG A 124 -21.67 -12.16 -14.69
N LEU A 125 -22.22 -13.08 -13.91
CA LEU A 125 -21.99 -13.12 -12.46
C LEU A 125 -20.50 -13.19 -12.14
N PHE A 126 -19.77 -14.10 -12.78
CA PHE A 126 -18.33 -14.26 -12.57
C PHE A 126 -17.52 -13.02 -12.96
N THR A 127 -17.88 -12.34 -14.04
CA THR A 127 -17.27 -11.05 -14.41
C THR A 127 -17.50 -9.99 -13.34
N GLU A 128 -18.73 -9.87 -12.81
CA GLU A 128 -19.06 -8.89 -11.77
C GLU A 128 -18.38 -9.18 -10.44
N VAL A 129 -18.21 -10.46 -10.08
CA VAL A 129 -17.46 -10.86 -8.88
C VAL A 129 -15.99 -10.46 -9.02
N LYS A 130 -15.37 -10.75 -10.18
CA LYS A 130 -13.97 -10.36 -10.46
C LYS A 130 -13.79 -8.84 -10.42
N ALA A 131 -14.69 -8.09 -11.04
CA ALA A 131 -14.64 -6.62 -11.01
C ALA A 131 -14.77 -6.06 -9.57
N GLY A 132 -15.61 -6.69 -8.74
CA GLY A 132 -15.71 -6.36 -7.31
C GLY A 132 -14.42 -6.63 -6.54
N LEU A 133 -13.79 -7.78 -6.80
CA LEU A 133 -12.51 -8.16 -6.19
C LEU A 133 -11.39 -7.17 -6.57
N GLU A 134 -11.21 -6.90 -7.85
CA GLU A 134 -10.19 -5.95 -8.36
C GLU A 134 -10.38 -4.55 -7.77
N LYS A 135 -11.63 -4.10 -7.66
CA LYS A 135 -11.96 -2.83 -7.01
C LYS A 135 -11.56 -2.84 -5.53
N GLY A 136 -11.87 -3.91 -4.79
CA GLY A 136 -11.50 -4.06 -3.39
C GLY A 136 -9.97 -4.04 -3.19
N GLU A 137 -9.23 -4.76 -4.03
CA GLU A 137 -7.77 -4.80 -3.99
C GLU A 137 -7.13 -3.44 -4.30
N ARG A 138 -7.67 -2.73 -5.29
CA ARG A 138 -7.22 -1.38 -5.63
C ARG A 138 -7.43 -0.42 -4.47
N LEU A 139 -8.60 -0.43 -3.83
CA LEU A 139 -8.89 0.42 -2.67
C LEU A 139 -7.96 0.11 -1.49
N ALA A 140 -7.67 -1.17 -1.24
CA ALA A 140 -6.72 -1.58 -0.21
C ALA A 140 -5.30 -1.08 -0.50
N LEU A 141 -4.86 -1.18 -1.76
CA LEU A 141 -3.56 -0.65 -2.20
C LEU A 141 -3.48 0.87 -2.02
N ASP A 142 -4.50 1.60 -2.46
CA ASP A 142 -4.56 3.06 -2.34
C ASP A 142 -4.51 3.50 -0.87
N ALA A 143 -5.24 2.80 0.01
CA ALA A 143 -5.20 3.05 1.45
C ALA A 143 -3.81 2.76 2.06
N ALA A 144 -3.15 1.67 1.64
CA ALA A 144 -1.81 1.33 2.10
C ALA A 144 -0.76 2.36 1.64
N LEU A 145 -0.86 2.82 0.39
CA LEU A 145 -0.01 3.88 -0.15
C LEU A 145 -0.21 5.21 0.58
N ALA A 146 -1.47 5.58 0.87
CA ALA A 146 -1.78 6.78 1.64
C ALA A 146 -1.20 6.71 3.07
N LYS A 147 -1.28 5.54 3.72
CA LYS A 147 -0.68 5.31 5.05
C LYS A 147 0.85 5.47 5.00
N ARG A 148 1.52 4.82 4.04
CA ARG A 148 2.98 4.95 3.84
C ARG A 148 3.40 6.40 3.56
N ALA A 149 2.64 7.13 2.74
CA ALA A 149 2.92 8.53 2.45
C ALA A 149 2.81 9.42 3.71
N LYS A 150 1.85 9.14 4.59
CA LYS A 150 1.71 9.83 5.88
C LYS A 150 2.91 9.57 6.79
N GLU A 151 3.30 8.30 6.94
CA GLU A 151 4.45 7.89 7.74
C GLU A 151 5.75 8.54 7.25
N ALA A 152 5.99 8.55 5.94
CA ALA A 152 7.15 9.20 5.34
C ALA A 152 7.18 10.72 5.59
N ARG A 153 6.01 11.39 5.52
CA ARG A 153 5.90 12.83 5.84
C ARG A 153 6.21 13.11 7.31
N ASP A 154 5.72 12.27 8.21
CA ASP A 154 5.94 12.43 9.64
C ASP A 154 7.40 12.15 10.02
N GLU A 155 8.02 11.16 9.38
CA GLU A 155 9.46 10.90 9.49
C GLU A 155 10.29 12.08 8.95
N ALA A 156 9.97 12.61 7.77
CA ALA A 156 10.66 13.77 7.20
C ALA A 156 10.57 15.01 8.13
N LYS A 157 9.41 15.26 8.73
CA LYS A 157 9.24 16.31 9.74
C LYS A 157 10.11 16.07 10.97
N ARG A 158 10.19 14.83 11.46
CA ARG A 158 11.03 14.46 12.60
C ARG A 158 12.51 14.68 12.27
N LEU A 159 12.97 14.23 11.11
CA LEU A 159 14.34 14.43 10.64
C LEU A 159 14.67 15.92 10.50
N ARG A 160 13.76 16.73 9.95
CA ARG A 160 13.94 18.19 9.87
C ARG A 160 14.10 18.83 11.25
N LYS A 161 13.27 18.44 12.24
CA LYS A 161 13.39 18.92 13.62
C LYS A 161 14.72 18.51 14.26
N LEU A 162 15.14 17.26 14.08
CA LEU A 162 16.43 16.77 14.59
C LEU A 162 17.61 17.51 13.98
N ARG A 163 17.62 17.71 12.65
CA ARG A 163 18.63 18.49 11.94
C ARG A 163 18.68 19.94 12.43
N ALA A 164 17.54 20.59 12.61
CA ALA A 164 17.48 21.95 13.14
C ALA A 164 18.04 22.04 14.57
N LYS A 165 17.71 21.07 15.43
CA LYS A 165 18.25 21.01 16.80
C LYS A 165 19.76 20.76 16.82
N ALA A 166 20.26 19.88 15.96
CA ALA A 166 21.68 19.60 15.80
C ALA A 166 22.43 20.86 15.34
N LYS A 167 21.92 21.53 14.30
CA LYS A 167 22.49 22.79 13.79
C LYS A 167 22.58 23.86 14.88
N LYS A 168 21.49 24.08 15.63
CA LYS A 168 21.48 25.06 16.74
C LYS A 168 22.51 24.71 17.83
N LYS A 169 22.68 23.42 18.14
CA LYS A 169 23.67 22.95 19.12
C LYS A 169 25.10 23.16 18.62
N GLU A 170 25.35 22.93 17.33
CA GLU A 170 26.63 23.16 16.69
C GLU A 170 27.00 24.64 16.64
N GLU A 171 26.07 25.50 16.22
CA GLU A 171 26.23 26.96 16.21
C GLU A 171 26.57 27.50 17.61
N ALA A 172 25.87 27.03 18.65
CA ALA A 172 26.17 27.40 20.04
C ALA A 172 27.57 26.95 20.49
N ARG A 173 28.00 25.73 20.10
CA ARG A 173 29.36 25.25 20.40
C ARG A 173 30.43 26.09 19.70
N LEU A 174 30.23 26.42 18.43
CA LEU A 174 31.14 27.27 17.66
C LEU A 174 31.20 28.69 18.24
N ALA A 175 30.08 29.25 18.69
CA ALA A 175 30.06 30.55 19.36
C ALA A 175 30.91 30.54 20.65
N VAL A 176 30.77 29.50 21.48
CA VAL A 176 31.60 29.36 22.70
C VAL A 176 33.08 29.24 22.36
N LEU A 177 33.44 28.47 21.34
CA LEU A 177 34.83 28.34 20.89
C LEU A 177 35.39 29.68 20.38
N ARG A 178 34.60 30.44 19.63
CA ARG A 178 34.99 31.79 19.15
C ARG A 178 35.24 32.76 20.29
N GLU A 179 34.36 32.80 21.28
CA GLU A 179 34.54 33.67 22.44
C GLU A 179 35.76 33.28 23.27
N LYS A 180 36.02 31.97 23.45
CA LYS A 180 37.27 31.50 24.08
C LYS A 180 38.51 31.93 23.30
N ALA A 181 38.52 31.78 21.97
CA ALA A 181 39.64 32.18 21.13
C ALA A 181 39.91 33.70 21.22
N LYS A 182 38.86 34.52 21.15
CA LYS A 182 38.99 35.98 21.34
C LYS A 182 39.57 36.34 22.71
N ALA A 183 39.11 35.67 23.77
CA ALA A 183 39.61 35.92 25.13
C ALA A 183 41.09 35.54 25.26
N GLU A 184 41.53 34.45 24.62
CA GLU A 184 42.95 34.08 24.56
C GLU A 184 43.78 35.10 23.76
N GLU A 185 43.28 35.59 22.62
CA GLU A 185 43.95 36.65 21.86
C GLU A 185 44.08 37.95 22.66
N LEU A 186 43.02 38.38 23.36
CA LEU A 186 43.05 39.58 24.18
C LEU A 186 44.06 39.46 25.33
N LYS A 187 44.14 38.27 25.94
CA LYS A 187 45.16 37.97 26.96
C LYS A 187 46.57 38.10 26.38
N ARG A 188 46.84 37.48 25.23
CA ARG A 188 48.14 37.59 24.55
C ARG A 188 48.50 39.04 24.23
N LEU A 189 47.56 39.83 23.72
CA LEU A 189 47.77 41.25 23.46
C LEU A 189 48.08 42.03 24.75
N SER A 190 47.38 41.74 25.84
CA SER A 190 47.65 42.38 27.14
C SER A 190 49.01 41.97 27.73
N GLU A 191 49.46 40.73 27.49
CA GLU A 191 50.79 40.27 27.88
C GLU A 191 51.87 40.99 27.08
N LEU A 192 51.71 41.09 25.76
CA LEU A 192 52.63 41.85 24.89
C LEU A 192 52.70 43.33 25.30
N GLN A 193 51.56 43.98 25.55
CA GLN A 193 51.54 45.37 26.01
C GLN A 193 52.24 45.56 27.36
N ARG A 194 52.12 44.59 28.28
CA ARG A 194 52.85 44.62 29.56
C ARG A 194 54.35 44.42 29.36
N GLU A 195 54.76 43.57 28.44
CA GLU A 195 56.15 43.40 28.06
C GLU A 195 56.72 44.68 27.44
N ASP A 196 56.00 45.33 26.52
CA ASP A 196 56.39 46.60 25.90
C ASP A 196 56.54 47.73 26.93
N LEU A 197 55.57 47.90 27.83
CA LEU A 197 55.65 48.88 28.92
C LEU A 197 56.83 48.61 29.88
N ARG A 198 57.14 47.34 30.11
CA ARG A 198 58.29 46.93 30.94
C ARG A 198 59.61 47.28 30.26
N ILE A 199 59.69 47.14 28.94
CA ILE A 199 60.83 47.56 28.12
C ILE A 199 60.95 49.11 28.14
N GLU A 200 59.86 49.85 27.97
CA GLU A 200 59.86 51.33 28.01
C GLU A 200 60.23 51.93 29.38
N GLN A 201 59.80 51.30 30.49
CA GLN A 201 60.14 51.73 31.85
C GLN A 201 61.60 51.40 32.26
N GLY A 202 62.43 50.95 31.31
CA GLY A 202 63.84 50.60 31.56
C GLY A 202 64.04 49.36 32.42
N LEU A 203 62.98 48.58 32.64
CA LEU A 203 62.98 47.29 33.35
C LEU A 203 62.95 46.10 32.37
N GLY A 204 63.26 46.37 31.10
CA GLY A 204 63.51 45.34 30.11
C GLY A 204 64.67 44.46 30.57
N LEU A 205 64.54 43.16 30.36
CA LEU A 205 65.67 42.23 30.49
C LEU A 205 66.89 42.85 29.81
N LEU A 206 67.96 43.05 30.59
CA LEU A 206 69.29 43.39 30.12
C LEU A 206 69.58 42.61 28.84
N GLY A 207 69.64 43.33 27.73
CA GLY A 207 70.25 42.83 26.52
C GLY A 207 71.68 42.44 26.84
N ILE A 208 71.99 41.15 26.71
CA ILE A 208 73.35 40.76 26.40
C ILE A 208 73.54 41.10 24.91
N PRO A 209 74.52 41.95 24.54
CA PRO A 209 74.79 42.24 23.14
C PRO A 209 75.50 41.05 22.50
N GLY A 210 74.95 40.57 21.38
CA GLY A 210 75.55 39.51 20.57
C GLY A 210 74.64 39.00 19.47
N GLU A 211 74.51 39.76 18.38
CA GLU A 211 73.99 39.32 17.07
C GLU A 211 74.83 38.16 16.48
N PRO A 212 74.43 37.52 15.35
CA PRO A 212 73.12 37.44 14.69
C PRO A 212 72.72 35.98 14.35
N VAL A 213 71.43 35.69 14.13
CA VAL A 213 71.05 34.49 13.33
C VAL A 213 69.92 34.85 12.37
N GLN A 214 70.29 35.04 11.10
CA GLN A 214 69.38 35.02 9.98
C GLN A 214 68.58 33.71 9.99
N ARG A 215 67.24 33.80 10.04
CA ARG A 215 66.37 32.69 9.62
C ARG A 215 65.44 33.19 8.53
N ALA A 216 65.70 32.68 7.33
CA ALA A 216 64.95 32.91 6.11
C ALA A 216 63.42 32.77 6.29
N PRO A 217 62.61 33.48 5.47
CA PRO A 217 61.16 33.37 5.55
C PRO A 217 60.72 31.96 5.13
N ARG A 218 60.21 31.18 6.10
CA ARG A 218 59.46 29.95 5.80
C ARG A 218 58.16 30.37 5.12
N ARG A 219 58.09 30.18 3.81
CA ARG A 219 56.84 30.22 3.01
C ARG A 219 55.73 29.50 3.77
N ALA A 220 54.61 30.17 3.99
CA ALA A 220 53.37 29.52 4.38
C ALA A 220 53.02 28.47 3.32
N ARG A 221 53.07 27.18 3.69
CA ARG A 221 52.43 26.13 2.90
C ARG A 221 50.93 26.37 3.02
N ALA A 222 50.33 26.89 1.96
CA ALA A 222 48.90 26.82 1.76
C ALA A 222 48.47 25.35 1.86
N TRP A 223 47.71 25.01 2.90
CA TRP A 223 46.88 23.82 2.90
C TRP A 223 45.66 24.10 2.03
N ASN A 224 45.89 24.15 0.72
CA ASN A 224 44.84 24.01 -0.28
C ASN A 224 44.90 22.56 -0.75
N GLN A 225 44.13 21.70 -0.10
CA GLN A 225 43.71 20.40 -0.62
C GLN A 225 42.73 19.77 0.37
N GLY A 226 41.43 19.79 0.03
CA GLY A 226 40.46 19.01 0.80
C GLY A 226 38.99 19.23 0.50
N ALA A 227 38.57 20.34 -0.13
CA ALA A 227 37.15 20.56 -0.42
C ALA A 227 36.72 20.07 -1.81
N ASP A 228 37.62 20.06 -2.79
CA ASP A 228 37.23 19.85 -4.19
C ASP A 228 37.22 18.37 -4.62
N LYS A 229 37.76 17.47 -3.78
CA LYS A 229 37.79 16.01 -4.06
C LYS A 229 36.65 15.21 -3.44
N PHE A 230 35.86 15.79 -2.53
CA PHE A 230 34.76 15.04 -1.89
C PHE A 230 33.57 14.81 -2.84
N TRP A 231 33.33 15.71 -3.79
CA TRP A 231 32.20 15.63 -4.72
C TRP A 231 32.47 14.83 -6.00
N GLN A 232 33.69 14.35 -6.23
CA GLN A 232 34.02 13.50 -7.40
C GLN A 232 33.78 12.00 -7.17
N GLN A 233 33.36 11.58 -5.96
CA GLN A 233 33.07 10.16 -5.67
C GLN A 233 31.57 9.80 -5.66
N PHE A 234 30.67 10.78 -5.84
CA PHE A 234 29.21 10.55 -5.82
C PHE A 234 28.49 11.23 -6.98
N GLY A 235 29.04 11.11 -8.19
CA GLY A 235 28.45 11.69 -9.40
C GLY A 235 28.77 10.88 -10.64
N GLU A 236 28.15 9.71 -10.76
CA GLU A 236 27.55 9.13 -11.97
C GLU A 236 26.59 8.01 -11.53
#